data_AF-A0A8S1UM13-F1
#
_entry.id   AF-A0A8S1UM13-F1
#
_cell.length_a   1.000
_cell.length_b   1.000
_cell.length_c   1.000
_cell.angle_alpha   90.00
_cell.angle_beta   90.00
_cell.angle_gamma   90.00
#
_symmetry.space_group_name_H-M   'P 1'
#
loop_
_entity.id
_entity.type
_entity.pdbx_description
1 polymer ?
#
loop_
_entity_poly.entity_id
_entity_poly.type
_entity_poly.pdbx_seq_one_letter_code
_entity_poly.pdbx_strand_id
1 'polypeptide(L)'
;MSSLESSPRNSLNIVDILEKYKQKKAIMSPLPLESFQQIVQEAGQELLQQHPEGDNSHFISFKQLNQDAIDELQRSLHQSKIMWNNFSRALFAASPIEKKNSSTKMELLHNRDAYYRIKRQNEIQLKLQLDGINKEYQRIHIETQGVKSYPSISTKDQFRQQQIKRQLQMGCCQELVRQETELIKQQIELTKSRLINEIKKIVVYIYKNQNNGWNPSSRESSAMVNYNEKLYLYGGSGAGYISDLCQATFDKQFYKWTMIKLKQLIQCRSYHTANLYKSQLIIFGGIQNSPLKEDRIHCEVTNEVTHINLVNYEIKNILHAGIVSPRKAHIAEVVGKYLLVQGGIDQKGHYLNDFLAYDILTLRWQNIEINASIFQDGIAFHKSCCTLEHKSIDIYKHDPDMTYENQGIYIFGGLDSNGHYLDKLIKIDVRRRPIFIEEVQSKGKTPISRCQHSMTYVELSQQIVIYGGKNDDINTQGFLNDLHILEIRNLSWTSVEIRGHHPISGRCSHSAAVIDDRLFIFGGVNYTGFVKSDLLIIELNQSKAQELSQYEAQTERLSKQQTPVQYKPATPPKIVLNLKQQIEQIKKDSEKVKLADKFKKQSMARHSRNLTDIQIYKTFATVTD
;
A
#
# COMPACT_ATOMS: atom_id res chain seq x y z
N MET A 1 -37.92 -1.44 62.51
CA MET A 1 -39.38 -1.34 62.39
C MET A 1 -39.68 -0.88 60.97
N SER A 2 -39.86 -1.83 60.06
CA SER A 2 -41.19 -2.36 59.66
C SER A 2 -42.00 -1.26 58.97
N SER A 3 -41.89 -1.15 57.64
CA SER A 3 -42.70 -1.88 56.64
C SER A 3 -43.98 -1.13 56.30
N LEU A 4 -44.12 -0.79 55.01
CA LEU A 4 -45.34 -0.73 54.19
C LEU A 4 -44.88 -0.22 52.82
N GLU A 5 -44.38 -1.11 51.95
CA GLU A 5 -45.18 -1.85 50.96
C GLU A 5 -46.13 -0.96 50.13
N SER A 6 -45.74 -0.72 48.88
CA SER A 6 -46.54 -1.14 47.73
C SER A 6 -45.71 -1.07 46.45
N SER A 7 -45.24 -2.24 46.02
CA SER A 7 -44.76 -2.45 44.66
C SER A 7 -45.94 -2.48 43.68
N PRO A 8 -45.73 -2.05 42.43
CA PRO A 8 -46.12 -2.86 41.28
C PRO A 8 -44.81 -3.35 40.66
N ARG A 9 -44.34 -4.56 40.97
CA ARG A 9 -44.59 -5.75 40.14
C ARG A 9 -44.90 -5.37 38.68
N ASN A 10 -43.86 -4.95 37.94
CA ASN A 10 -43.62 -5.21 36.51
C ASN A 10 -42.53 -4.30 35.90
N SER A 11 -41.46 -3.96 36.64
CA SER A 11 -40.28 -3.37 36.00
C SER A 11 -39.43 -4.49 35.40
N LEU A 12 -39.60 -4.71 34.10
CA LEU A 12 -38.60 -5.48 33.34
C LEU A 12 -37.28 -4.70 33.39
N ASN A 13 -36.25 -5.34 33.92
CA ASN A 13 -34.91 -4.79 33.94
C ASN A 13 -34.42 -4.64 32.48
N ILE A 14 -34.03 -3.43 32.12
CA ILE A 14 -33.52 -3.08 30.78
C ILE A 14 -32.29 -3.94 30.42
N VAL A 15 -31.57 -4.42 31.43
CA VAL A 15 -30.42 -5.32 31.29
C VAL A 15 -30.85 -6.70 30.77
N ASP A 16 -31.98 -7.26 31.23
CA ASP A 16 -32.48 -8.58 30.79
C ASP A 16 -33.01 -8.55 29.35
N ILE A 17 -33.58 -7.41 28.94
CA ILE A 17 -34.02 -7.18 27.56
C ILE A 17 -32.81 -7.08 26.64
N LEU A 18 -31.76 -6.35 27.06
CA LEU A 18 -30.51 -6.21 26.31
C LEU A 18 -29.72 -7.53 26.24
N GLU A 19 -29.78 -8.39 27.25
CA GLU A 19 -29.17 -9.73 27.22
C GLU A 19 -29.92 -10.69 26.27
N LYS A 20 -31.25 -10.69 26.28
CA LYS A 20 -32.07 -11.43 25.28
C LYS A 20 -31.84 -10.92 23.86
N TYR A 21 -31.60 -9.61 23.69
CA TYR A 21 -31.24 -9.00 22.40
C TYR A 21 -29.83 -9.39 21.95
N LYS A 22 -28.88 -9.53 22.88
CA LYS A 22 -27.49 -9.96 22.59
C LYS A 22 -27.38 -11.44 22.22
N GLN A 23 -28.24 -12.32 22.77
CA GLN A 23 -28.17 -13.77 22.50
C GLN A 23 -28.65 -14.17 21.09
N LYS A 24 -29.45 -13.32 20.41
CA LYS A 24 -29.83 -13.52 19.00
C LYS A 24 -28.84 -12.79 18.07
N LYS A 25 -27.70 -13.41 17.76
CA LYS A 25 -26.75 -12.92 16.74
C LYS A 25 -27.43 -12.82 15.36
N ALA A 26 -27.48 -11.62 14.78
CA ALA A 26 -27.09 -11.31 13.38
C ALA A 26 -27.47 -9.87 12.99
N ILE A 27 -26.47 -9.08 12.58
CA ILE A 27 -26.53 -7.87 11.71
C ILE A 27 -27.07 -6.58 12.39
N MET A 28 -26.18 -5.58 12.51
CA MET A 28 -26.50 -4.24 13.03
C MET A 28 -27.10 -3.31 11.97
N SER A 29 -28.26 -2.74 12.29
CA SER A 29 -28.70 -1.39 11.94
C SER A 29 -29.18 -0.68 13.22
N PRO A 30 -29.03 0.64 13.38
CA PRO A 30 -29.68 1.35 14.49
C PRO A 30 -31.20 1.32 14.27
N LEU A 31 -31.96 0.90 15.29
CA LEU A 31 -33.41 1.00 15.31
C LEU A 31 -33.84 2.47 15.06
N PRO A 32 -34.77 2.74 14.15
CA PRO A 32 -35.37 4.06 14.01
C PRO A 32 -36.05 4.48 15.32
N LEU A 33 -35.85 5.75 15.73
CA LEU A 33 -36.46 6.35 16.93
C LEU A 33 -37.99 6.17 16.97
N GLU A 34 -38.63 6.13 15.80
CA GLU A 34 -40.06 5.91 15.62
C GLU A 34 -40.49 4.48 16.01
N SER A 35 -39.66 3.46 15.71
CA SER A 35 -39.92 2.07 16.10
C SER A 35 -39.73 1.85 17.61
N PHE A 36 -38.83 2.61 18.24
CA PHE A 36 -38.61 2.57 19.70
C PHE A 36 -39.72 3.30 20.47
N GLN A 37 -40.19 4.45 19.97
CA GLN A 37 -41.33 5.17 20.54
C GLN A 37 -42.64 4.38 20.42
N GLN A 38 -42.83 3.63 19.34
CA GLN A 38 -44.00 2.78 19.14
C GLN A 38 -44.04 1.59 20.12
N ILE A 39 -42.88 0.96 20.40
CA ILE A 39 -42.74 -0.11 21.41
C ILE A 39 -43.01 0.41 22.84
N VAL A 40 -42.60 1.66 23.15
CA VAL A 40 -42.84 2.30 24.46
C VAL A 40 -44.30 2.76 24.61
N GLN A 41 -44.94 3.21 23.53
CA GLN A 41 -46.38 3.52 23.51
C GLN A 41 -47.26 2.26 23.66
N GLU A 42 -46.90 1.15 23.00
CA GLU A 42 -47.63 -0.13 23.13
C GLU A 42 -47.47 -0.78 24.51
N ALA A 43 -46.43 -0.43 25.26
CA ALA A 43 -46.15 -0.93 26.62
C ALA A 43 -46.73 -0.06 27.75
N GLY A 44 -47.29 1.12 27.47
CA GLY A 44 -48.08 1.92 28.41
C GLY A 44 -47.35 2.47 29.65
N GLN A 45 -46.06 2.87 29.56
CA GLN A 45 -45.31 3.43 30.70
C GLN A 45 -44.51 4.70 30.34
N GLU A 46 -44.46 5.68 31.26
CA GLU A 46 -43.73 6.96 31.10
C GLU A 46 -42.22 6.84 31.34
N LEU A 47 -41.42 7.53 30.53
CA LEU A 47 -39.95 7.59 30.65
C LEU A 47 -39.53 8.71 31.62
N LEU A 48 -38.96 8.30 32.75
CA LEU A 48 -38.40 9.19 33.77
C LEU A 48 -36.88 9.21 33.69
N GLN A 49 -36.28 10.40 33.79
CA GLN A 49 -34.82 10.57 33.87
C GLN A 49 -34.45 11.21 35.21
N GLN A 50 -33.33 10.75 35.78
CA GLN A 50 -32.81 11.22 37.05
C GLN A 50 -32.19 12.62 36.90
N HIS A 51 -32.37 13.49 37.89
CA HIS A 51 -31.84 14.87 37.86
C HIS A 51 -30.31 14.91 37.72
N PRO A 52 -29.72 15.83 36.94
CA PRO A 52 -28.28 15.84 36.68
C PRO A 52 -27.41 16.21 37.90
N GLU A 53 -28.00 16.76 38.96
CA GLU A 53 -27.32 17.03 40.23
C GLU A 53 -27.63 15.96 41.28
N GLY A 54 -27.18 14.72 41.05
CA GLY A 54 -26.80 13.72 42.05
C GLY A 54 -27.74 13.28 43.19
N ASP A 55 -28.94 13.85 43.37
CA ASP A 55 -29.84 13.49 44.47
C ASP A 55 -30.85 12.42 44.03
N ASN A 56 -30.83 11.26 44.68
CA ASN A 56 -31.58 10.06 44.26
C ASN A 56 -33.09 10.12 44.56
N SER A 57 -33.63 11.27 44.94
CA SER A 57 -35.02 11.41 45.38
C SER A 57 -35.99 12.04 44.37
N HIS A 58 -35.51 12.61 43.26
CA HIS A 58 -36.36 13.33 42.31
C HIS A 58 -36.14 12.89 40.85
N PHE A 59 -37.20 12.37 40.24
CA PHE A 59 -37.27 12.05 38.82
C PHE A 59 -38.14 13.10 38.11
N ILE A 60 -37.66 13.64 36.99
CA ILE A 60 -38.39 14.65 36.19
C ILE A 60 -38.91 14.02 34.90
N SER A 61 -40.11 14.41 34.49
CA SER A 61 -40.68 13.98 33.21
C SER A 61 -39.92 14.61 32.03
N PHE A 62 -39.69 13.84 30.97
CA PHE A 62 -39.03 14.32 29.73
C PHE A 62 -39.73 15.53 29.09
N LYS A 63 -41.01 15.75 29.44
CA LYS A 63 -41.84 16.86 28.96
C LYS A 63 -41.54 18.18 29.67
N GLN A 64 -41.10 18.14 30.93
CA GLN A 64 -40.70 19.33 31.71
C GLN A 64 -39.32 19.86 31.31
N LEU A 65 -38.35 18.98 31.08
CA LEU A 65 -36.98 19.33 30.66
C LEU A 65 -36.94 20.12 29.33
N ASN A 66 -37.81 19.77 28.39
CA ASN A 66 -37.93 20.51 27.12
C ASN A 66 -38.56 21.90 27.30
N GLN A 67 -39.43 22.07 28.30
CA GLN A 67 -40.10 23.35 28.54
C GLN A 67 -39.15 24.36 29.22
N ASP A 68 -38.33 23.90 30.16
CA ASP A 68 -37.33 24.75 30.83
C ASP A 68 -36.24 25.23 29.85
N ALA A 69 -35.79 24.37 28.92
CA ALA A 69 -34.85 24.75 27.87
C ALA A 69 -35.43 25.77 26.87
N ILE A 70 -36.73 25.67 26.58
CA ILE A 70 -37.45 26.65 25.73
C ILE A 70 -37.58 27.99 26.45
N ASP A 71 -37.90 27.99 27.75
CA ASP A 71 -38.05 29.20 28.56
C ASP A 71 -36.71 29.93 28.76
N GLU A 72 -35.60 29.21 28.87
CA GLU A 72 -34.25 29.77 28.95
C GLU A 72 -33.82 30.45 27.63
N LEU A 73 -34.13 29.83 26.48
CA LEU A 73 -33.96 30.42 25.15
C LEU A 73 -34.79 31.69 24.96
N GLN A 74 -36.02 31.72 25.47
CA GLN A 74 -36.88 32.91 25.43
C GLN A 74 -36.35 34.05 26.32
N ARG A 75 -35.81 33.75 27.50
CA ARG A 75 -35.15 34.73 28.38
C ARG A 75 -33.90 35.33 27.73
N SER A 76 -33.06 34.51 27.09
CA SER A 76 -31.86 34.97 26.37
C SER A 76 -32.21 35.87 25.17
N LEU A 77 -33.27 35.52 24.43
CA LEU A 77 -33.79 36.34 23.34
C LEU A 77 -34.35 37.69 23.85
N HIS A 78 -35.01 37.68 25.02
CA HIS A 78 -35.52 38.90 25.66
C HIS A 78 -34.39 39.82 26.15
N GLN A 79 -33.34 39.28 26.76
CA GLN A 79 -32.13 40.03 27.16
C GLN A 79 -31.41 40.65 25.96
N SER A 80 -31.30 39.92 24.84
CA SER A 80 -30.74 40.45 23.59
C SER A 80 -31.57 41.60 23.01
N LYS A 81 -32.91 41.52 23.12
CA LYS A 81 -33.82 42.61 22.73
C LYS A 81 -33.69 43.84 23.62
N ILE A 82 -33.48 43.66 24.93
CA ILE A 82 -33.22 44.76 25.87
C ILE A 82 -31.87 45.42 25.57
N MET A 83 -30.81 44.63 25.32
CA MET A 83 -29.51 45.16 24.90
C MET A 83 -29.61 45.96 23.60
N TRP A 84 -30.36 45.46 22.61
CA TRP A 84 -30.58 46.17 21.35
C TRP A 84 -31.36 47.49 21.53
N ASN A 85 -32.38 47.50 22.39
CA ASN A 85 -33.15 48.71 22.70
C ASN A 85 -32.33 49.73 23.53
N ASN A 86 -31.43 49.28 24.40
CA ASN A 86 -30.51 50.13 25.15
C ASN A 86 -29.41 50.70 24.25
N PHE A 87 -28.89 49.91 23.31
CA PHE A 87 -27.96 50.35 22.27
C PHE A 87 -28.59 51.39 21.34
N SER A 88 -29.85 51.16 20.95
CA SER A 88 -30.68 52.12 20.21
C SER A 88 -30.88 53.43 20.99
N ARG A 89 -31.27 53.37 22.27
CA ARG A 89 -31.42 54.57 23.13
C ARG A 89 -30.12 55.33 23.35
N ALA A 90 -28.99 54.64 23.47
CA ALA A 90 -27.66 55.26 23.59
C ALA A 90 -27.22 55.95 22.28
N LEU A 91 -27.63 55.44 21.12
CA LEU A 91 -27.39 56.07 19.82
C LEU A 91 -28.20 57.38 19.63
N PHE A 92 -29.33 57.52 20.32
CA PHE A 92 -30.24 58.68 20.24
C PHE A 92 -30.17 59.61 21.47
N ALA A 93 -29.15 59.47 22.34
CA ALA A 93 -28.92 60.32 23.50
C ALA A 93 -27.68 61.23 23.28
N ALA A 94 -27.80 62.21 22.39
CA ALA A 94 -26.99 63.43 22.44
C ALA A 94 -27.91 64.60 22.81
N SER A 95 -27.43 65.43 23.75
CA SER A 95 -28.16 66.43 24.56
C SER A 95 -28.85 67.56 23.76
N PRO A 96 -29.70 68.39 24.43
CA PRO A 96 -30.73 69.21 23.80
C PRO A 96 -30.17 70.47 23.12
N ILE A 97 -30.81 70.92 22.02
CA ILE A 97 -31.50 72.22 21.87
C ILE A 97 -31.93 72.44 20.40
N GLU A 98 -33.25 72.57 20.25
CA GLU A 98 -34.05 73.33 19.27
C GLU A 98 -34.01 73.05 17.74
N LYS A 99 -35.05 72.30 17.31
CA LYS A 99 -35.99 72.55 16.19
C LYS A 99 -35.54 73.47 15.04
N LYS A 100 -35.44 72.89 13.83
CA LYS A 100 -36.36 73.24 12.72
C LYS A 100 -36.36 72.16 11.61
N ASN A 101 -37.57 71.87 11.17
CA ASN A 101 -38.00 70.77 10.30
C ASN A 101 -37.59 70.96 8.83
N SER A 102 -37.16 69.88 8.17
CA SER A 102 -37.60 69.41 6.82
C SER A 102 -36.60 68.47 6.13
N SER A 103 -35.32 68.46 6.50
CA SER A 103 -34.29 67.65 5.82
C SER A 103 -34.25 66.17 6.24
N THR A 104 -34.51 65.86 7.51
CA THR A 104 -34.41 64.49 8.05
C THR A 104 -35.47 63.53 7.50
N LYS A 105 -36.65 64.02 7.14
CA LYS A 105 -37.69 63.19 6.47
C LYS A 105 -37.30 62.87 5.01
N MET A 106 -36.62 63.79 4.33
CA MET A 106 -36.06 63.57 2.99
C MET A 106 -34.87 62.61 3.03
N GLU A 107 -34.00 62.69 4.04
CA GLU A 107 -32.90 61.72 4.25
C GLU A 107 -33.40 60.32 4.61
N LEU A 108 -34.45 60.19 5.43
CA LEU A 108 -35.08 58.89 5.73
C LEU A 108 -35.72 58.24 4.50
N LEU A 109 -36.34 59.03 3.61
CA LEU A 109 -36.84 58.56 2.31
C LEU A 109 -35.68 58.19 1.37
N HIS A 110 -34.63 59.00 1.31
CA HIS A 110 -33.44 58.72 0.50
C HIS A 110 -32.73 57.43 0.94
N ASN A 111 -32.61 57.19 2.25
CA ASN A 111 -31.99 56.00 2.80
C ASN A 111 -32.86 54.74 2.61
N ARG A 112 -34.19 54.88 2.69
CA ARG A 112 -35.11 53.78 2.39
C ARG A 112 -35.05 53.40 0.90
N ASP A 113 -35.06 54.39 0.02
CA ASP A 113 -34.99 54.17 -1.43
C ASP A 113 -33.60 53.70 -1.88
N ALA A 114 -32.53 54.10 -1.16
CA ALA A 114 -31.18 53.56 -1.34
C ALA A 114 -31.11 52.10 -0.92
N TYR A 115 -31.71 51.72 0.22
CA TYR A 115 -31.79 50.32 0.67
C TYR A 115 -32.54 49.45 -0.36
N TYR A 116 -33.69 49.89 -0.87
CA TYR A 116 -34.41 49.13 -1.88
C TYR A 116 -33.70 49.09 -3.24
N ARG A 117 -32.96 50.15 -3.61
CA ARG A 117 -32.10 50.14 -4.81
C ARG A 117 -30.95 49.14 -4.70
N ILE A 118 -30.26 49.13 -3.56
CA ILE A 118 -29.15 48.19 -3.28
C ILE A 118 -29.69 46.75 -3.21
N LYS A 119 -30.82 46.53 -2.53
CA LYS A 119 -31.49 45.23 -2.48
C LYS A 119 -31.84 44.71 -3.88
N ARG A 120 -32.39 45.57 -4.73
CA ARG A 120 -32.76 45.22 -6.11
C ARG A 120 -31.53 44.99 -7.00
N GLN A 121 -30.46 45.77 -6.84
CA GLN A 121 -29.18 45.53 -7.51
C GLN A 121 -28.58 44.18 -7.10
N ASN A 122 -28.59 43.86 -5.81
CA ASN A 122 -28.11 42.58 -5.30
C ASN A 122 -28.96 41.41 -5.81
N GLU A 123 -30.29 41.54 -5.85
CA GLU A 123 -31.19 40.53 -6.42
C GLU A 123 -30.91 40.32 -7.93
N ILE A 124 -30.69 41.39 -8.69
CA ILE A 124 -30.33 41.32 -10.11
C ILE A 124 -28.95 40.68 -10.29
N GLN A 125 -27.97 41.04 -9.47
CA GLN A 125 -26.61 40.49 -9.53
C GLN A 125 -26.62 39.00 -9.19
N LEU A 126 -27.41 38.58 -8.20
CA LEU A 126 -27.61 37.18 -7.84
C LEU A 126 -28.27 36.40 -8.98
N LYS A 127 -29.25 37.01 -9.65
CA LYS A 127 -29.94 36.42 -10.81
C LYS A 127 -29.02 36.25 -12.01
N LEU A 128 -28.14 37.22 -12.27
CA LEU A 128 -27.12 37.15 -13.31
C LEU A 128 -26.04 36.10 -13.00
N GLN A 129 -25.66 35.95 -11.72
CA GLN A 129 -24.73 34.89 -11.29
C GLN A 129 -25.36 33.50 -11.43
N LEU A 130 -26.64 33.35 -11.05
CA LEU A 130 -27.41 32.11 -11.25
C LEU A 130 -27.56 31.76 -12.74
N ASP A 131 -27.83 32.74 -13.60
CA ASP A 131 -27.87 32.52 -15.05
C ASP A 131 -26.51 32.15 -15.63
N GLY A 132 -25.42 32.74 -15.12
CA GLY A 132 -24.05 32.37 -15.49
C GLY A 132 -23.72 30.92 -15.11
N ILE A 133 -24.08 30.52 -13.89
CA ILE A 133 -23.91 29.14 -13.39
C ILE A 133 -24.77 28.16 -14.20
N ASN A 134 -26.01 28.51 -14.52
CA ASN A 134 -26.90 27.65 -15.32
C ASN A 134 -26.40 27.49 -16.75
N LYS A 135 -25.86 28.55 -17.37
CA LYS A 135 -25.24 28.47 -18.70
C LYS A 135 -23.98 27.60 -18.69
N GLU A 136 -23.15 27.71 -17.66
CA GLU A 136 -21.97 26.86 -17.53
C GLU A 136 -22.33 25.40 -17.25
N TYR A 137 -23.34 25.16 -16.40
CA TYR A 137 -23.92 23.84 -16.18
C TYR A 137 -24.48 23.24 -17.47
N GLN A 138 -25.21 24.00 -18.27
CA GLN A 138 -25.70 23.53 -19.57
C GLN A 138 -24.56 23.28 -20.57
N ARG A 139 -23.50 24.11 -20.59
CA ARG A 139 -22.32 23.88 -21.43
C ARG A 139 -21.61 22.58 -21.05
N ILE A 140 -21.36 22.37 -19.76
CA ILE A 140 -20.78 21.13 -19.21
C ILE A 140 -21.69 19.94 -19.52
N HIS A 141 -23.02 20.09 -19.42
CA HIS A 141 -23.99 19.04 -19.73
C HIS A 141 -24.02 18.67 -21.23
N ILE A 142 -23.82 19.64 -22.13
CA ILE A 142 -23.70 19.40 -23.57
C ILE A 142 -22.34 18.76 -23.91
N GLU A 143 -21.26 19.22 -23.29
CA GLU A 143 -19.90 18.66 -23.45
C GLU A 143 -19.74 17.23 -22.88
N THR A 144 -20.62 16.81 -21.97
CA THR A 144 -20.61 15.49 -21.33
C THR A 144 -21.65 14.49 -21.85
N GLN A 145 -22.28 14.76 -23.01
CA GLN A 145 -23.17 13.79 -23.66
C GLN A 145 -22.39 12.55 -24.16
N GLY A 146 -22.28 11.56 -23.28
CA GLY A 146 -21.69 10.25 -23.52
C GLY A 146 -21.68 9.36 -22.28
N VAL A 147 -21.85 9.91 -21.07
CA VAL A 147 -21.91 9.13 -19.83
C VAL A 147 -23.37 9.04 -19.36
N LYS A 148 -23.93 7.83 -19.47
CA LYS A 148 -25.27 7.49 -18.97
C LYS A 148 -25.41 7.87 -17.50
N SER A 149 -26.44 8.66 -17.20
CA SER A 149 -26.86 9.09 -15.88
C SER A 149 -27.29 7.93 -14.97
N TYR A 150 -26.90 7.98 -13.69
CA TYR A 150 -27.60 7.34 -12.58
C TYR A 150 -28.12 8.42 -11.58
N PRO A 151 -29.15 8.13 -10.78
CA PRO A 151 -30.29 9.03 -10.55
C PRO A 151 -30.34 9.64 -9.15
N SER A 152 -31.19 10.67 -9.03
CA SER A 152 -31.79 11.26 -7.82
C SER A 152 -30.84 11.70 -6.70
N ILE A 153 -30.85 13.02 -6.44
CA ILE A 153 -30.28 13.70 -5.26
C ILE A 153 -30.51 12.86 -4.00
N SER A 154 -29.43 12.49 -3.32
CA SER A 154 -29.44 11.75 -2.06
C SER A 154 -30.23 12.50 -1.00
N THR A 155 -30.96 11.77 -0.14
CA THR A 155 -31.70 12.32 1.01
C THR A 155 -30.83 13.17 1.94
N LYS A 156 -29.51 12.93 1.99
CA LYS A 156 -28.55 13.79 2.71
C LYS A 156 -28.42 15.18 2.09
N ASP A 157 -28.46 15.30 0.77
CA ASP A 157 -28.31 16.57 0.07
C ASP A 157 -29.59 17.42 0.19
N GLN A 158 -30.76 16.80 0.28
CA GLN A 158 -32.02 17.50 0.57
C GLN A 158 -32.05 18.06 1.99
N PHE A 159 -31.56 17.31 2.97
CA PHE A 159 -31.45 17.78 4.36
C PHE A 159 -30.47 18.95 4.48
N ARG A 160 -29.34 18.88 3.76
CA ARG A 160 -28.34 19.94 3.68
C ARG A 160 -28.90 21.20 3.05
N GLN A 161 -29.68 21.09 1.97
CA GLN A 161 -30.38 22.24 1.37
C GLN A 161 -31.42 22.87 2.30
N GLN A 162 -32.12 22.08 3.13
CA GLN A 162 -33.06 22.61 4.12
C GLN A 162 -32.36 23.35 5.27
N GLN A 163 -31.21 22.85 5.74
CA GLN A 163 -30.38 23.53 6.74
C GLN A 163 -29.86 24.88 6.20
N ILE A 164 -29.35 24.89 4.97
CA ILE A 164 -28.87 26.12 4.31
C ILE A 164 -30.01 27.14 4.15
N LYS A 165 -31.21 26.70 3.74
CA LYS A 165 -32.39 27.59 3.66
C LYS A 165 -32.78 28.21 5.01
N ARG A 166 -32.71 27.44 6.10
CA ARG A 166 -33.01 27.95 7.46
C ARG A 166 -31.96 28.93 7.96
N GLN A 167 -30.68 28.73 7.62
CA GLN A 167 -29.59 29.58 8.10
C GLN A 167 -29.43 30.86 7.26
N LEU A 168 -29.74 30.82 5.96
CA LEU A 168 -29.87 32.01 5.11
C LEU A 168 -30.99 32.96 5.59
N GLN A 169 -32.06 32.42 6.19
CA GLN A 169 -33.10 33.22 6.84
C GLN A 169 -32.62 33.93 8.12
N MET A 170 -31.48 33.52 8.71
CA MET A 170 -30.92 34.10 9.94
C MET A 170 -29.79 35.12 9.71
N GLY A 171 -29.43 35.44 8.46
CA GLY A 171 -28.55 36.58 8.13
C GLY A 171 -27.03 36.36 8.25
N CYS A 172 -26.55 35.14 8.52
CA CYS A 172 -25.11 34.83 8.64
C CYS A 172 -24.42 34.53 7.29
N CYS A 173 -24.66 35.33 6.25
CA CYS A 173 -24.32 34.95 4.87
C CYS A 173 -22.82 34.93 4.53
N GLN A 174 -21.96 35.75 5.13
CA GLN A 174 -20.57 35.89 4.64
C GLN A 174 -19.62 34.83 5.17
N GLU A 175 -19.64 34.55 6.47
CA GLU A 175 -18.77 33.54 7.10
C GLU A 175 -19.11 32.13 6.59
N LEU A 176 -20.40 31.82 6.46
CA LEU A 176 -20.89 30.54 5.95
C LEU A 176 -20.57 30.34 4.47
N VAL A 177 -20.75 31.36 3.63
CA VAL A 177 -20.35 31.28 2.22
C VAL A 177 -18.85 31.10 2.11
N ARG A 178 -18.04 31.76 2.95
CA ARG A 178 -16.59 31.55 2.97
C ARG A 178 -16.23 30.13 3.39
N GLN A 179 -16.82 29.61 4.46
CA GLN A 179 -16.59 28.24 4.93
C GLN A 179 -17.04 27.19 3.91
N GLU A 180 -18.22 27.32 3.32
CA GLU A 180 -18.70 26.42 2.26
C GLU A 180 -17.87 26.56 0.98
N THR A 181 -17.42 27.77 0.61
CA THR A 181 -16.54 27.96 -0.56
C THR A 181 -15.19 27.28 -0.34
N GLU A 182 -14.61 27.39 0.86
CA GLU A 182 -13.38 26.67 1.20
C GLU A 182 -13.60 25.15 1.24
N LEU A 183 -14.72 24.68 1.78
CA LEU A 183 -15.08 23.26 1.77
C LEU A 183 -15.28 22.72 0.34
N ILE A 184 -15.95 23.50 -0.53
CA ILE A 184 -16.16 23.18 -1.94
C ILE A 184 -14.83 23.21 -2.70
N LYS A 185 -13.96 24.19 -2.46
CA LYS A 185 -12.60 24.21 -3.04
C LYS A 185 -11.80 22.99 -2.61
N GLN A 186 -11.84 22.62 -1.32
CA GLN A 186 -11.21 21.40 -0.82
C GLN A 186 -11.81 20.16 -1.49
N GLN A 187 -13.14 20.10 -1.65
CA GLN A 187 -13.83 19.00 -2.32
C GLN A 187 -13.46 18.92 -3.81
N ILE A 188 -13.35 20.06 -4.51
CA ILE A 188 -12.94 20.16 -5.92
C ILE A 188 -11.48 19.75 -6.06
N GLU A 189 -10.58 20.19 -5.19
CA GLU A 189 -9.17 19.76 -5.20
C GLU A 189 -9.01 18.27 -4.87
N LEU A 190 -9.80 17.74 -3.94
CA LEU A 190 -9.90 16.29 -3.70
C LEU A 190 -10.42 15.54 -4.92
N THR A 191 -11.39 16.10 -5.64
CA THR A 191 -11.98 15.48 -6.84
C THR A 191 -11.04 15.58 -8.04
N LYS A 192 -10.36 16.71 -8.25
CA LYS A 192 -9.32 16.89 -9.26
C LYS A 192 -8.12 16.00 -8.99
N SER A 193 -7.63 15.92 -7.76
CA SER A 193 -6.54 15.00 -7.41
C SER A 193 -6.95 13.54 -7.58
N ARG A 194 -8.20 13.16 -7.24
CA ARG A 194 -8.75 11.84 -7.58
C ARG A 194 -8.77 11.60 -9.09
N LEU A 195 -9.28 12.55 -9.90
CA LEU A 195 -9.34 12.41 -11.36
C LEU A 195 -7.93 12.34 -11.99
N ILE A 196 -7.01 13.20 -11.56
CA ILE A 196 -5.61 13.23 -12.01
C ILE A 196 -4.92 11.92 -11.63
N ASN A 197 -5.16 11.38 -10.42
CA ASN A 197 -4.61 10.09 -10.00
C ASN A 197 -5.29 8.90 -10.69
N GLU A 198 -6.56 9.03 -11.11
CA GLU A 198 -7.24 8.04 -11.96
C GLU A 198 -6.71 8.06 -13.40
N ILE A 199 -6.29 9.23 -13.91
CA ILE A 199 -5.72 9.42 -15.26
C ILE A 199 -4.23 9.06 -15.30
N LYS A 200 -3.47 9.35 -14.24
CA LYS A 200 -2.02 9.11 -14.16
C LYS A 200 -1.76 7.69 -13.64
N LYS A 201 -1.94 6.70 -14.51
CA LYS A 201 -1.47 5.33 -14.25
C LYS A 201 0.05 5.27 -14.35
N ILE A 202 0.70 4.83 -13.29
CA ILE A 202 2.13 4.52 -13.29
C ILE A 202 2.29 3.12 -13.90
N VAL A 203 3.07 3.03 -14.97
CA VAL A 203 3.40 1.75 -15.60
C VAL A 203 4.64 1.20 -14.91
N VAL A 204 4.57 -0.02 -14.41
CA VAL A 204 5.73 -0.76 -13.91
C VAL A 204 5.95 -1.99 -14.79
N TYR A 205 7.20 -2.39 -14.94
CA TYR A 205 7.54 -3.56 -15.74
C TYR A 205 8.27 -4.58 -14.87
N ILE A 206 7.75 -5.80 -14.83
CA ILE A 206 8.31 -6.87 -14.02
C ILE A 206 9.03 -7.88 -14.89
N TYR A 207 10.25 -8.22 -14.53
CA TYR A 207 11.08 -9.19 -15.25
C TYR A 207 12.02 -9.92 -14.32
N LYS A 208 12.70 -10.93 -14.87
CA LYS A 208 13.74 -11.69 -14.18
C LYS A 208 15.00 -11.63 -15.03
N ASN A 209 16.11 -11.32 -14.38
CA ASN A 209 17.42 -11.44 -15.00
C ASN A 209 17.92 -12.89 -14.93
N GLN A 210 18.86 -13.23 -15.80
CA GLN A 210 19.52 -14.53 -15.75
C GLN A 210 20.66 -14.50 -14.73
N ASN A 211 20.73 -15.53 -13.88
CA ASN A 211 21.87 -15.70 -12.98
C ASN A 211 23.01 -16.43 -13.71
N ASN A 212 24.21 -15.83 -13.71
CA ASN A 212 25.44 -16.44 -14.24
C ASN A 212 26.26 -17.11 -13.13
N GLY A 213 25.65 -18.03 -12.38
CA GLY A 213 26.37 -18.77 -11.35
C GLY A 213 25.49 -19.50 -10.35
N TRP A 214 26.06 -19.68 -9.16
CA TRP A 214 25.37 -20.27 -8.00
C TRP A 214 24.25 -19.36 -7.49
N ASN A 215 23.22 -19.93 -6.88
CA ASN A 215 22.11 -19.21 -6.24
C ASN A 215 22.08 -19.54 -4.75
N PRO A 216 21.81 -18.56 -3.87
CA PRO A 216 21.46 -18.83 -2.48
C PRO A 216 20.24 -19.76 -2.42
N SER A 217 20.14 -20.58 -1.38
CA SER A 217 18.97 -21.44 -1.19
C SER A 217 17.67 -20.64 -1.06
N SER A 218 16.57 -21.20 -1.55
CA SER A 218 15.24 -20.64 -1.35
C SER A 218 14.94 -20.52 0.15
N ARG A 219 14.42 -19.37 0.56
CA ARG A 219 14.23 -19.03 1.97
C ARG A 219 13.19 -17.93 2.15
N GLU A 220 12.64 -17.86 3.35
CA GLU A 220 11.82 -16.76 3.85
C GLU A 220 12.53 -16.02 4.98
N SER A 221 12.02 -14.84 5.33
CA SER A 221 12.40 -14.08 6.53
C SER A 221 13.89 -13.75 6.62
N SER A 222 14.56 -13.71 5.46
CA SER A 222 15.88 -13.13 5.26
C SER A 222 15.80 -11.61 5.21
N ALA A 223 16.93 -10.94 5.41
CA ALA A 223 17.04 -9.50 5.23
C ALA A 223 17.95 -9.19 4.03
N MET A 224 17.55 -8.23 3.20
CA MET A 224 18.30 -7.79 2.03
C MET A 224 18.50 -6.28 2.10
N VAL A 225 19.72 -5.82 1.85
CA VAL A 225 20.07 -4.39 1.86
C VAL A 225 20.89 -4.04 0.62
N ASN A 226 20.82 -2.78 0.20
CA ASN A 226 21.68 -2.21 -0.83
C ASN A 226 22.89 -1.52 -0.17
N TYR A 227 24.11 -1.84 -0.63
CA TYR A 227 25.31 -1.08 -0.33
C TYR A 227 26.21 -0.99 -1.57
N ASN A 228 26.48 0.23 -2.04
CA ASN A 228 27.29 0.53 -3.23
C ASN A 228 26.83 -0.25 -4.48
N GLU A 229 25.53 -0.15 -4.81
CA GLU A 229 24.90 -0.79 -5.99
C GLU A 229 25.00 -2.33 -5.99
N LYS A 230 25.21 -2.93 -4.81
CA LYS A 230 25.23 -4.38 -4.61
C LYS A 230 24.19 -4.75 -3.57
N LEU A 231 23.53 -5.87 -3.79
CA LEU A 231 22.60 -6.42 -2.81
C LEU A 231 23.34 -7.37 -1.88
N TYR A 232 23.12 -7.21 -0.59
CA TYR A 232 23.58 -8.12 0.44
C TYR A 232 22.37 -8.81 1.05
N LEU A 233 22.37 -10.14 1.06
CA LEU A 233 21.33 -10.98 1.61
C LEU A 233 21.90 -11.75 2.80
N TYR A 234 21.21 -11.69 3.94
CA TYR A 234 21.63 -12.37 5.16
C TYR A 234 20.48 -13.17 5.79
N GLY A 235 20.83 -14.37 6.25
CA GLY A 235 19.97 -15.23 7.06
C GLY A 235 18.75 -15.75 6.32
N GLY A 236 17.67 -15.97 7.08
CA GLY A 236 16.40 -16.56 6.64
C GLY A 236 16.21 -18.01 7.10
N SER A 237 15.06 -18.56 6.75
CA SER A 237 14.68 -19.95 6.98
C SER A 237 14.30 -20.61 5.66
N GLY A 238 14.91 -21.76 5.38
CA GLY A 238 14.60 -22.62 4.23
C GLY A 238 14.40 -24.06 4.70
N ALA A 239 15.20 -25.00 4.19
CA ALA A 239 15.29 -26.35 4.74
C ALA A 239 15.79 -26.36 6.22
N GLY A 240 16.42 -25.28 6.65
CA GLY A 240 16.78 -24.98 8.03
C GLY A 240 17.07 -23.49 8.18
N TYR A 241 17.49 -23.06 9.37
CA TYR A 241 17.95 -21.69 9.58
C TYR A 241 19.29 -21.45 8.92
N ILE A 242 19.42 -20.29 8.26
CA ILE A 242 20.57 -19.98 7.43
C ILE A 242 21.41 -18.87 8.07
N SER A 243 22.73 -18.96 7.93
CA SER A 243 23.72 -17.99 8.45
C SER A 243 24.64 -17.42 7.37
N ASP A 244 24.40 -17.73 6.09
CA ASP A 244 25.22 -17.21 5.01
C ASP A 244 25.00 -15.70 4.81
N LEU A 245 26.07 -15.03 4.39
CA LEU A 245 26.02 -13.66 3.86
C LEU A 245 26.34 -13.74 2.37
N CYS A 246 25.36 -13.41 1.54
CA CYS A 246 25.47 -13.47 0.09
C CYS A 246 25.49 -12.06 -0.50
N GLN A 247 26.26 -11.85 -1.57
CA GLN A 247 26.32 -10.61 -2.33
C GLN A 247 25.90 -10.87 -3.78
N ALA A 248 24.98 -10.06 -4.31
CA ALA A 248 24.67 -10.01 -5.72
C ALA A 248 25.29 -8.78 -6.39
N THR A 249 25.97 -9.01 -7.51
CA THR A 249 26.49 -7.98 -8.41
C THR A 249 25.77 -8.06 -9.75
N PHE A 250 25.53 -6.91 -10.38
CA PHE A 250 24.80 -6.81 -11.63
C PHE A 250 25.73 -6.42 -12.78
N ASP A 251 25.61 -7.12 -13.91
CA ASP A 251 26.27 -6.77 -15.16
C ASP A 251 25.25 -6.87 -16.30
N LYS A 252 24.78 -5.71 -16.77
CA LYS A 252 23.74 -5.57 -17.80
C LYS A 252 22.47 -6.39 -17.44
N GLN A 253 22.19 -7.44 -18.21
CA GLN A 253 21.02 -8.31 -18.04
C GLN A 253 21.29 -9.53 -17.14
N PHE A 254 22.51 -9.66 -16.62
CA PHE A 254 22.92 -10.75 -15.76
C PHE A 254 23.16 -10.25 -14.35
N TYR A 255 22.94 -11.14 -13.39
CA TYR A 255 23.47 -10.98 -12.05
C TYR A 255 24.27 -12.21 -11.67
N LYS A 256 25.10 -12.06 -10.65
CA LYS A 256 25.86 -13.16 -10.06
C LYS A 256 25.81 -13.05 -8.55
N TRP A 257 25.38 -14.13 -7.90
CA TRP A 257 25.55 -14.27 -6.46
C TRP A 257 26.94 -14.79 -6.12
N THR A 258 27.48 -14.27 -5.02
CA THR A 258 28.73 -14.72 -4.42
C THR A 258 28.51 -14.86 -2.92
N MET A 259 28.97 -15.97 -2.35
CA MET A 259 28.95 -16.16 -0.89
C MET A 259 30.16 -15.45 -0.30
N ILE A 260 29.93 -14.54 0.64
CA ILE A 260 30.99 -13.81 1.34
C ILE A 260 31.56 -14.71 2.42
N LYS A 261 32.88 -14.90 2.38
CA LYS A 261 33.61 -15.62 3.43
C LYS A 261 33.89 -14.66 4.59
N LEU A 262 33.15 -14.85 5.68
CA LEU A 262 33.33 -14.11 6.91
C LEU A 262 34.53 -14.65 7.71
N LYS A 263 35.25 -13.77 8.41
CA LYS A 263 36.39 -14.16 9.27
C LYS A 263 35.95 -14.97 10.51
N GLN A 264 34.70 -14.76 10.95
CA GLN A 264 34.11 -15.39 12.13
C GLN A 264 32.78 -16.02 11.73
N LEU A 265 32.41 -17.11 12.42
CA LEU A 265 31.10 -17.72 12.27
C LEU A 265 30.03 -16.78 12.84
N ILE A 266 28.96 -16.63 12.09
CA ILE A 266 27.77 -15.89 12.51
C ILE A 266 26.62 -16.87 12.72
N GLN A 267 25.79 -16.59 13.73
CA GLN A 267 24.65 -17.44 14.06
C GLN A 267 23.57 -17.34 12.99
N CYS A 268 22.87 -18.43 12.73
CA CYS A 268 21.73 -18.40 11.83
C CYS A 268 20.63 -17.51 12.38
N ARG A 269 19.96 -16.74 11.51
CA ARG A 269 18.90 -15.80 11.93
C ARG A 269 17.71 -15.80 11.00
N SER A 270 16.51 -15.85 11.56
CA SER A 270 15.24 -15.61 10.84
C SER A 270 14.39 -14.58 11.57
N TYR A 271 13.53 -13.85 10.86
CA TYR A 271 12.70 -12.77 11.43
C TYR A 271 13.51 -11.67 12.15
N HIS A 272 14.75 -11.49 11.73
CA HIS A 272 15.64 -10.41 12.18
C HIS A 272 15.47 -9.19 11.28
N THR A 273 16.02 -8.05 11.72
CA THR A 273 16.17 -6.87 10.88
C THR A 273 17.65 -6.71 10.50
N ALA A 274 17.91 -6.20 9.31
CA ALA A 274 19.26 -5.83 8.88
C ALA A 274 19.21 -4.45 8.23
N ASN A 275 20.08 -3.56 8.69
CA ASN A 275 20.08 -2.15 8.32
C ASN A 275 21.49 -1.67 8.03
N LEU A 276 21.62 -0.71 7.12
CA LEU A 276 22.91 -0.16 6.74
C LEU A 276 23.18 1.16 7.48
N TYR A 277 24.33 1.25 8.15
CA TYR A 277 24.92 2.50 8.62
C TYR A 277 26.31 2.67 8.03
N LYS A 278 26.43 3.57 7.04
CA LYS A 278 27.67 3.76 6.26
C LYS A 278 28.11 2.42 5.62
N SER A 279 29.22 1.84 6.07
CA SER A 279 29.72 0.54 5.61
C SER A 279 29.42 -0.61 6.57
N GLN A 280 28.69 -0.36 7.66
CA GLN A 280 28.33 -1.34 8.67
C GLN A 280 26.93 -1.87 8.39
N LEU A 281 26.82 -3.19 8.21
CA LEU A 281 25.57 -3.92 8.25
C LEU A 281 25.25 -4.24 9.70
N ILE A 282 24.14 -3.72 10.21
CA ILE A 282 23.69 -3.89 11.58
C ILE A 282 22.51 -4.84 11.59
N ILE A 283 22.68 -5.99 12.23
CA ILE A 283 21.66 -7.03 12.36
C ILE A 283 21.17 -7.05 13.80
N PHE A 284 19.86 -7.02 14.01
CA PHE A 284 19.28 -7.05 15.34
C PHE A 284 18.15 -8.06 15.47
N GLY A 285 18.15 -8.73 16.62
CA GLY A 285 17.13 -9.69 17.03
C GLY A 285 16.96 -10.88 16.10
N GLY A 286 15.73 -11.38 16.05
CA GLY A 286 15.35 -12.58 15.30
C GLY A 286 15.43 -13.85 16.13
N ILE A 287 15.19 -14.97 15.45
CA ILE A 287 15.29 -16.32 15.97
C ILE A 287 16.63 -16.93 15.54
N GLN A 288 17.33 -17.54 16.48
CA GLN A 288 18.55 -18.32 16.26
C GLN A 288 18.43 -19.72 16.88
N ASN A 289 19.33 -20.62 16.50
CA ASN A 289 19.44 -21.93 17.16
C ASN A 289 20.02 -21.75 18.58
N SER A 290 19.41 -22.40 19.57
CA SER A 290 19.91 -22.35 20.94
C SER A 290 21.19 -23.19 21.06
N PRO A 291 22.28 -22.64 21.61
CA PRO A 291 23.54 -23.37 21.77
C PRO A 291 23.54 -24.37 22.94
N LEU A 292 22.49 -24.38 23.78
CA LEU A 292 22.52 -25.02 25.11
C LEU A 292 21.82 -26.38 25.22
N LYS A 293 21.23 -26.93 24.13
CA LYS A 293 20.49 -28.20 24.19
C LYS A 293 20.73 -29.05 22.94
N GLU A 294 21.60 -30.06 23.08
CA GLU A 294 22.04 -30.92 21.97
C GLU A 294 20.94 -31.89 21.47
N ASP A 295 19.94 -32.22 22.29
CA ASP A 295 19.01 -33.31 21.96
C ASP A 295 17.72 -32.91 21.23
N ARG A 296 17.40 -31.61 21.11
CA ARG A 296 16.29 -31.11 20.29
C ARG A 296 16.64 -29.68 19.84
N ILE A 297 16.55 -29.39 18.53
CA ILE A 297 16.77 -28.04 17.99
C ILE A 297 15.73 -27.09 18.62
N HIS A 298 16.11 -26.44 19.72
CA HIS A 298 15.33 -25.40 20.36
C HIS A 298 15.75 -24.06 19.76
N CYS A 299 14.77 -23.27 19.33
CA CYS A 299 14.99 -21.95 18.78
C CYS A 299 14.80 -20.90 19.87
N GLU A 300 15.69 -19.92 19.92
CA GLU A 300 15.62 -18.80 20.87
C GLU A 300 15.57 -17.48 20.13
N VAL A 301 14.80 -16.56 20.68
CA VAL A 301 14.75 -15.18 20.27
C VAL A 301 15.90 -14.45 20.95
N THR A 302 16.63 -13.63 20.20
CA THR A 302 17.82 -12.92 20.70
C THR A 302 17.60 -11.41 20.77
N ASN A 303 18.36 -10.72 21.62
CA ASN A 303 18.52 -9.26 21.62
C ASN A 303 19.93 -8.84 21.17
N GLU A 304 20.70 -9.76 20.61
CA GLU A 304 22.05 -9.50 20.13
C GLU A 304 22.03 -8.56 18.92
N VAL A 305 22.90 -7.55 18.98
CA VAL A 305 23.22 -6.65 17.86
C VAL A 305 24.54 -7.08 17.24
N THR A 306 24.50 -7.51 15.98
CA THR A 306 25.68 -7.89 15.21
C THR A 306 26.03 -6.79 14.22
N HIS A 307 27.26 -6.28 14.28
CA HIS A 307 27.81 -5.36 13.30
C HIS A 307 28.75 -6.12 12.37
N ILE A 308 28.53 -5.99 11.05
CA ILE A 308 29.40 -6.54 10.02
C ILE A 308 29.92 -5.40 9.16
N ASN A 309 31.24 -5.23 9.11
CA ASN A 309 31.86 -4.25 8.23
C ASN A 309 31.94 -4.83 6.80
N LEU A 310 31.23 -4.23 5.85
CA LEU A 310 31.15 -4.72 4.47
C LEU A 310 32.42 -4.47 3.63
N VAL A 311 33.41 -3.75 4.16
CA VAL A 311 34.70 -3.50 3.49
C VAL A 311 35.73 -4.57 3.84
N ASN A 312 35.85 -4.90 5.12
CA ASN A 312 36.88 -5.84 5.63
C ASN A 312 36.31 -7.15 6.18
N TYR A 313 34.98 -7.30 6.20
CA TYR A 313 34.23 -8.47 6.67
C TYR A 313 34.49 -8.85 8.13
N GLU A 314 34.81 -7.86 8.97
CA GLU A 314 34.92 -8.03 10.41
C GLU A 314 33.55 -7.99 11.07
N ILE A 315 33.39 -8.83 12.10
CA ILE A 315 32.14 -9.00 12.84
C ILE A 315 32.36 -8.57 14.28
N LYS A 316 31.39 -7.84 14.83
CA LYS A 316 31.31 -7.50 16.24
C LYS A 316 29.90 -7.81 16.76
N ASN A 317 29.81 -8.83 17.60
CA ASN A 317 28.59 -9.21 18.28
C ASN A 317 28.51 -8.52 19.64
N ILE A 318 27.36 -7.93 19.94
CA ILE A 318 27.14 -7.18 21.17
C ILE A 318 25.87 -7.68 21.81
N LEU A 319 26.02 -8.22 23.02
CA LEU A 319 24.91 -8.64 23.86
C LEU A 319 24.62 -7.56 24.88
N HIS A 320 23.36 -7.17 25.01
CA HIS A 320 22.92 -6.15 25.95
C HIS A 320 22.10 -6.76 27.08
N ALA A 321 22.34 -6.32 28.31
CA ALA A 321 21.53 -6.69 29.46
C ALA A 321 20.42 -5.64 29.70
N GLY A 322 19.20 -6.12 29.98
CA GLY A 322 18.17 -5.38 30.74
C GLY A 322 17.38 -4.28 30.04
N ILE A 323 17.90 -3.58 29.03
CA ILE A 323 17.15 -2.47 28.39
C ILE A 323 16.24 -2.97 27.27
N VAL A 324 16.76 -3.88 26.43
CA VAL A 324 16.05 -4.36 25.25
C VAL A 324 15.67 -5.83 25.41
N SER A 325 14.38 -6.11 25.32
CA SER A 325 13.88 -7.48 25.28
C SER A 325 14.30 -8.19 23.99
N PRO A 326 14.73 -9.46 24.06
CA PRO A 326 14.89 -10.31 22.90
C PRO A 326 13.61 -10.34 22.08
N ARG A 327 13.73 -10.11 20.77
CA ARG A 327 12.56 -9.99 19.89
C ARG A 327 12.78 -10.49 18.47
N LYS A 328 11.70 -10.96 17.84
CA LYS A 328 11.62 -11.28 16.41
C LYS A 328 10.49 -10.50 15.74
N ALA A 329 10.50 -10.43 14.41
CA ALA A 329 9.42 -9.82 13.63
C ALA A 329 9.08 -8.36 14.00
N HIS A 330 10.08 -7.65 14.49
CA HIS A 330 10.07 -6.21 14.77
C HIS A 330 10.46 -5.44 13.49
N ILE A 331 10.31 -4.12 13.52
CA ILE A 331 10.98 -3.23 12.56
C ILE A 331 12.22 -2.61 13.19
N ALA A 332 13.15 -2.22 12.33
CA ALA A 332 14.26 -1.38 12.71
C ALA A 332 14.65 -0.49 11.54
N GLU A 333 14.91 0.79 11.79
CA GLU A 333 15.29 1.78 10.78
C GLU A 333 16.46 2.63 11.28
N VAL A 334 17.40 2.95 10.39
CA VAL A 334 18.54 3.81 10.72
C VAL A 334 18.18 5.28 10.46
N VAL A 335 18.28 6.10 11.51
CA VAL A 335 18.12 7.55 11.44
C VAL A 335 19.34 8.21 12.09
N GLY A 336 20.10 8.97 11.30
CA GLY A 336 21.36 9.52 11.76
C GLY A 336 22.31 8.42 12.24
N LYS A 337 22.73 8.49 13.51
CA LYS A 337 23.56 7.47 14.18
C LYS A 337 22.76 6.47 15.03
N TYR A 338 21.44 6.48 14.94
CA TYR A 338 20.55 5.68 15.76
C TYR A 338 19.87 4.60 14.93
N LEU A 339 19.83 3.38 15.45
CA LEU A 339 18.93 2.33 14.98
C LEU A 339 17.67 2.39 15.85
N LEU A 340 16.56 2.84 15.27
CA LEU A 340 15.26 2.91 15.94
C LEU A 340 14.55 1.58 15.78
N VAL A 341 13.99 1.04 16.85
CA VAL A 341 13.37 -0.28 16.90
C VAL A 341 11.98 -0.17 17.49
N GLN A 342 11.01 -0.83 16.85
CA GLN A 342 9.63 -0.84 17.30
C GLN A 342 9.03 -2.25 17.24
N GLY A 343 8.31 -2.60 18.30
CA GLY A 343 7.48 -3.79 18.37
C GLY A 343 8.25 -5.10 18.27
N GLY A 344 7.60 -6.11 17.68
CA GLY A 344 8.06 -7.49 17.59
C GLY A 344 7.44 -8.40 18.64
N ILE A 345 7.92 -9.63 18.69
CA ILE A 345 7.44 -10.68 19.61
C ILE A 345 8.61 -11.20 20.44
N ASP A 346 8.43 -11.30 21.75
CA ASP A 346 9.41 -11.85 22.67
C ASP A 346 9.49 -13.40 22.64
N GLN A 347 10.36 -13.98 23.47
CA GLN A 347 10.50 -15.45 23.60
C GLN A 347 9.22 -16.13 24.11
N LYS A 348 8.39 -15.43 24.89
CA LYS A 348 7.15 -15.96 25.48
C LYS A 348 5.95 -15.82 24.54
N GLY A 349 6.10 -15.09 23.44
CA GLY A 349 5.03 -14.81 22.49
C GLY A 349 4.29 -13.50 22.72
N HIS A 350 4.75 -12.65 23.65
CA HIS A 350 4.13 -11.35 23.87
C HIS A 350 4.53 -10.37 22.78
N TYR A 351 3.53 -9.63 22.29
CA TYR A 351 3.73 -8.54 21.36
C TYR A 351 4.26 -7.33 22.12
N LEU A 352 5.31 -6.72 21.60
CA LEU A 352 5.98 -5.59 22.21
C LEU A 352 5.39 -4.29 21.62
N ASN A 353 5.31 -3.27 22.46
CA ASN A 353 4.80 -1.93 22.11
C ASN A 353 5.85 -0.83 22.31
N ASP A 354 7.06 -1.21 22.72
CA ASP A 354 8.14 -0.28 23.02
C ASP A 354 8.75 0.33 21.74
N PHE A 355 9.35 1.50 21.92
CA PHE A 355 10.09 2.23 20.91
C PHE A 355 11.44 2.65 21.46
N LEU A 356 12.51 2.03 20.97
CA LEU A 356 13.85 2.13 21.53
C LEU A 356 14.85 2.63 20.49
N ALA A 357 15.87 3.35 20.94
CA ALA A 357 16.99 3.76 20.10
C ALA A 357 18.26 3.00 20.50
N TYR A 358 18.99 2.50 19.53
CA TYR A 358 20.35 2.02 19.72
C TYR A 358 21.33 3.00 19.08
N ASP A 359 22.16 3.65 19.90
CA ASP A 359 23.24 4.51 19.40
C ASP A 359 24.35 3.61 18.84
N ILE A 360 24.50 3.65 17.52
CA ILE A 360 25.41 2.80 16.74
C ILE A 360 26.88 3.11 17.05
N LEU A 361 27.18 4.33 17.47
CA LEU A 361 28.56 4.75 17.76
C LEU A 361 28.97 4.39 19.19
N THR A 362 28.08 4.62 20.16
CA THR A 362 28.36 4.32 21.58
C THR A 362 28.00 2.89 21.97
N LEU A 363 27.28 2.18 21.10
CA LEU A 363 26.85 0.78 21.25
C LEU A 363 25.90 0.57 22.42
N ARG A 364 25.04 1.55 22.71
CA ARG A 364 24.14 1.57 23.86
C ARG A 364 22.69 1.81 23.44
N TRP A 365 21.78 1.12 24.13
CA TRP A 365 20.35 1.37 24.03
C TRP A 365 19.94 2.57 24.87
N GLN A 366 18.95 3.30 24.39
CA GLN A 366 18.40 4.51 24.98
C GLN A 366 16.88 4.50 24.78
N ASN A 367 16.15 5.02 25.77
CA ASN A 367 14.71 5.19 25.67
C ASN A 367 14.38 6.40 24.78
N ILE A 368 13.22 6.35 24.15
CA ILE A 368 12.70 7.42 23.32
C ILE A 368 11.40 7.94 23.93
N GLU A 369 11.29 9.26 24.07
CA GLU A 369 10.03 9.90 24.43
C GLU A 369 9.17 10.11 23.18
N ILE A 370 7.96 9.57 23.21
CA ILE A 370 6.96 9.66 22.14
C ILE A 370 5.69 10.35 22.63
N ASN A 371 4.99 11.04 21.74
CA ASN A 371 3.73 11.74 22.05
C ASN A 371 2.57 10.80 22.39
N ALA A 372 2.50 9.62 21.75
CA ALA A 372 1.41 8.68 21.88
C ALA A 372 1.86 7.25 21.55
N SER A 373 1.35 6.28 22.31
CA SER A 373 1.49 4.86 21.97
C SER A 373 0.41 4.47 20.96
N ILE A 374 0.81 4.26 19.71
CA ILE A 374 -0.11 3.89 18.62
C ILE A 374 -0.51 2.42 18.69
N PHE A 375 0.38 1.56 19.16
CA PHE A 375 0.15 0.12 19.27
C PHE A 375 0.19 -0.30 20.74
N GLN A 376 -0.80 0.14 21.53
CA GLN A 376 -0.85 -0.13 22.98
C GLN A 376 -0.73 -1.62 23.30
N ASP A 377 -1.38 -2.47 22.50
CA ASP A 377 -1.37 -3.92 22.69
C ASP A 377 -0.19 -4.64 22.01
N GLY A 378 0.75 -3.86 21.44
CA GLY A 378 1.91 -4.35 20.71
C GLY A 378 1.63 -4.73 19.26
N ILE A 379 2.71 -4.87 18.47
CA ILE A 379 2.61 -5.12 17.03
C ILE A 379 3.80 -5.95 16.53
N ALA A 380 3.57 -6.84 15.57
CA ALA A 380 4.62 -7.61 14.90
C ALA A 380 4.34 -7.80 13.41
N PHE A 381 5.35 -8.25 12.66
CA PHE A 381 5.26 -8.53 11.22
C PHE A 381 4.83 -7.34 10.34
N HIS A 382 4.85 -6.14 10.91
CA HIS A 382 4.69 -4.87 10.21
C HIS A 382 5.98 -4.54 9.48
N LYS A 383 5.92 -3.56 8.57
CA LYS A 383 7.08 -3.08 7.83
C LYS A 383 7.18 -1.58 7.91
N SER A 384 8.40 -1.11 7.76
CA SER A 384 8.74 0.29 7.76
C SER A 384 9.64 0.65 6.60
N CYS A 385 9.72 1.95 6.34
CA CYS A 385 10.82 2.54 5.62
C CYS A 385 11.07 3.97 6.11
N CYS A 386 12.32 4.40 6.03
CA CYS A 386 12.73 5.76 6.32
C CYS A 386 12.77 6.61 5.04
N THR A 387 12.10 7.77 5.04
CA THR A 387 12.07 8.72 3.90
C THR A 387 12.88 9.99 4.16
N LEU A 388 13.73 9.99 5.19
CA LEU A 388 14.53 11.15 5.59
C LEU A 388 15.78 11.27 4.72
N GLU A 389 15.84 12.36 3.94
CA GLU A 389 17.03 12.77 3.20
C GLU A 389 17.96 13.54 4.17
N HIS A 390 18.87 12.85 4.88
CA HIS A 390 20.16 13.33 5.44
C HIS A 390 20.59 12.61 6.75
N LYS A 391 21.92 12.48 6.90
CA LYS A 391 22.65 11.56 7.82
C LYS A 391 22.99 12.13 9.20
N SER A 392 22.59 13.37 9.51
CA SER A 392 23.00 14.09 10.73
C SER A 392 21.85 14.43 11.67
N ILE A 393 20.68 13.80 11.49
CA ILE A 393 19.57 13.91 12.43
C ILE A 393 19.99 13.32 13.78
N ASP A 394 19.98 14.15 14.82
CA ASP A 394 20.14 13.72 16.20
C ASP A 394 18.77 13.70 16.87
N ILE A 395 18.28 12.49 17.19
CA ILE A 395 16.94 12.28 17.74
C ILE A 395 16.74 12.87 19.15
N TYR A 396 17.80 13.41 19.78
CA TYR A 396 17.74 14.06 21.09
C TYR A 396 18.05 15.57 21.03
N LYS A 397 18.44 16.10 19.87
CA LYS A 397 18.64 17.54 19.67
C LYS A 397 17.52 18.12 18.81
N HIS A 398 17.19 19.38 19.06
CA HIS A 398 16.34 20.15 18.16
C HIS A 398 17.17 20.54 16.93
N ASP A 399 16.68 20.17 15.75
CA ASP A 399 17.24 20.61 14.48
C ASP A 399 16.38 21.79 13.98
N PRO A 400 16.92 23.03 13.91
CA PRO A 400 16.10 24.22 13.73
C PRO A 400 15.52 24.41 12.32
N ASP A 401 16.07 23.79 11.27
CA ASP A 401 15.79 24.25 9.89
C ASP A 401 15.70 23.13 8.84
N MET A 402 14.68 22.27 8.87
CA MET A 402 14.42 21.32 7.76
C MET A 402 12.92 21.22 7.43
N THR A 403 12.47 22.03 6.46
CA THR A 403 11.08 22.08 5.95
C THR A 403 10.88 21.16 4.75
N TYR A 404 11.03 19.85 4.94
CA TYR A 404 10.47 18.88 4.00
C TYR A 404 9.20 18.29 4.59
N GLU A 405 8.05 18.78 4.11
CA GLU A 405 6.74 18.22 4.46
C GLU A 405 6.72 16.73 4.11
N ASN A 406 6.11 15.91 4.97
CA ASN A 406 5.93 14.46 4.77
C ASN A 406 7.17 13.55 4.84
N GLN A 407 8.36 14.04 5.19
CA GLN A 407 9.46 13.13 5.54
C GLN A 407 9.30 12.53 6.94
N GLY A 408 9.74 11.29 7.13
CA GLY A 408 9.69 10.58 8.40
C GLY A 408 9.94 9.08 8.26
N ILE A 409 9.69 8.31 9.31
CA ILE A 409 9.60 6.86 9.19
C ILE A 409 8.13 6.50 8.99
N TYR A 410 7.84 5.74 7.95
CA TYR A 410 6.50 5.22 7.69
C TYR A 410 6.40 3.78 8.12
N ILE A 411 5.27 3.40 8.72
CA ILE A 411 4.94 2.03 9.12
C ILE A 411 3.61 1.65 8.49
N PHE A 412 3.53 0.44 7.96
CA PHE A 412 2.30 -0.10 7.42
C PHE A 412 2.13 -1.59 7.79
N GLY A 413 0.87 -1.98 7.96
CA GLY A 413 0.47 -3.36 8.17
C GLY A 413 0.95 -3.99 9.46
N GLY A 414 1.01 -5.31 9.49
CA GLY A 414 1.36 -6.14 10.64
C GLY A 414 0.17 -6.84 11.28
N LEU A 415 0.44 -7.41 12.44
CA LEU A 415 -0.53 -8.06 13.31
C LEU A 415 -0.48 -7.41 14.69
N ASP A 416 -1.65 -7.18 15.29
CA ASP A 416 -1.77 -6.88 16.71
C ASP A 416 -1.67 -8.17 17.56
N SER A 417 -1.67 -8.02 18.88
CA SER A 417 -1.64 -9.16 19.81
C SER A 417 -2.90 -10.04 19.76
N ASN A 418 -4.00 -9.53 19.21
CA ASN A 418 -5.24 -10.29 19.02
C ASN A 418 -5.23 -11.07 17.69
N GLY A 419 -4.22 -10.88 16.85
CA GLY A 419 -4.08 -11.53 15.55
C GLY A 419 -4.82 -10.82 14.40
N HIS A 420 -5.27 -9.59 14.59
CA HIS A 420 -5.90 -8.82 13.51
C HIS A 420 -4.85 -8.25 12.56
N TYR A 421 -5.13 -8.37 11.26
CA TYR A 421 -4.35 -7.71 10.23
C TYR A 421 -4.61 -6.20 10.23
N LEU A 422 -3.52 -5.42 10.21
CA LEU A 422 -3.58 -3.96 10.23
C LEU A 422 -3.41 -3.40 8.80
N ASP A 423 -4.01 -2.23 8.54
CA ASP A 423 -3.96 -1.48 7.27
C ASP A 423 -3.66 0.02 7.45
N LYS A 424 -3.43 0.46 8.69
CA LYS A 424 -3.16 1.87 8.98
C LYS A 424 -1.75 2.24 8.54
N LEU A 425 -1.65 3.38 7.84
CA LEU A 425 -0.37 4.01 7.52
C LEU A 425 -0.03 4.99 8.65
N ILE A 426 1.07 4.70 9.34
CA ILE A 426 1.54 5.50 10.46
C ILE A 426 2.84 6.22 10.04
N LYS A 427 3.00 7.46 10.48
CA LYS A 427 4.23 8.23 10.30
C LYS A 427 4.82 8.61 11.65
N ILE A 428 6.10 8.35 11.83
CA ILE A 428 6.91 8.81 12.95
C ILE A 428 7.75 9.99 12.46
N ASP A 429 7.46 11.18 12.96
CA ASP A 429 8.26 12.38 12.76
C ASP A 429 9.32 12.50 13.85
N VAL A 430 10.52 12.03 13.52
CA VAL A 430 11.71 12.05 14.38
C VAL A 430 12.37 13.43 14.49
N ARG A 431 11.80 14.48 13.89
CA ARG A 431 12.32 15.85 13.97
C ARG A 431 11.64 16.66 15.08
N ARG A 432 10.43 16.24 15.48
CA ARG A 432 9.67 16.86 16.57
C ARG A 432 10.05 16.28 17.93
N ARG A 433 9.92 17.06 19.00
CA ARG A 433 10.15 16.63 20.39
C ARG A 433 8.89 16.90 21.23
N PRO A 434 8.37 15.90 21.97
CA PRO A 434 8.70 14.47 21.87
C PRO A 434 8.52 13.94 20.45
N ILE A 435 9.10 12.78 20.12
CA ILE A 435 8.95 12.19 18.78
C ILE A 435 7.45 12.03 18.51
N PHE A 436 7.00 12.61 17.39
CA PHE A 436 5.59 12.73 17.10
C PHE A 436 5.17 11.59 16.17
N ILE A 437 4.19 10.81 16.60
CA ILE A 437 3.62 9.74 15.81
C ILE A 437 2.17 10.07 15.48
N GLU A 438 1.79 9.87 14.21
CA GLU A 438 0.48 10.21 13.68
C GLU A 438 0.00 9.19 12.63
N GLU A 439 -1.33 9.02 12.55
CA GLU A 439 -1.96 8.30 11.45
C GLU A 439 -2.03 9.20 10.22
N VAL A 440 -1.53 8.68 9.08
CA VAL A 440 -1.39 9.44 7.85
C VAL A 440 -2.72 9.46 7.10
N GLN A 441 -3.26 10.66 6.90
CA GLN A 441 -4.44 10.87 6.06
C GLN A 441 -4.04 10.83 4.57
N SER A 442 -3.96 9.62 4.04
CA SER A 442 -3.60 9.39 2.63
C SER A 442 -4.82 9.45 1.68
N LYS A 443 -4.57 9.80 0.42
CA LYS A 443 -5.58 9.87 -0.65
C LYS A 443 -5.45 8.67 -1.58
N GLY A 444 -6.53 8.29 -2.25
CA GLY A 444 -6.54 7.19 -3.22
C GLY A 444 -6.87 5.84 -2.59
N LYS A 445 -6.63 4.75 -3.33
CA LYS A 445 -6.93 3.39 -2.89
C LYS A 445 -5.77 2.85 -2.05
N THR A 446 -6.00 2.74 -0.75
CA THR A 446 -5.02 2.16 0.18
C THR A 446 -4.87 0.64 -0.04
N PRO A 447 -3.72 0.06 0.30
CA PRO A 447 -3.58 -1.38 0.38
C PRO A 447 -4.51 -1.94 1.45
N ILE A 448 -5.06 -3.14 1.21
CA ILE A 448 -5.74 -3.92 2.25
C ILE A 448 -4.81 -4.25 3.41
N SER A 449 -5.40 -4.59 4.56
CA SER A 449 -4.65 -5.06 5.72
C SER A 449 -3.79 -6.26 5.37
N ARG A 450 -2.58 -6.34 5.93
CA ARG A 450 -1.58 -7.36 5.57
C ARG A 450 -0.43 -7.41 6.56
N CYS A 451 0.23 -8.54 6.65
CA CYS A 451 1.52 -8.67 7.35
C CYS A 451 2.58 -9.29 6.44
N GLN A 452 3.84 -9.28 6.87
CA GLN A 452 4.97 -9.95 6.18
C GLN A 452 5.15 -9.54 4.70
N HIS A 453 4.71 -8.34 4.33
CA HIS A 453 4.94 -7.74 3.01
C HIS A 453 6.35 -7.14 2.94
N SER A 454 6.70 -6.50 1.83
CA SER A 454 7.84 -5.58 1.78
C SER A 454 7.35 -4.14 1.64
N MET A 455 8.05 -3.22 2.30
CA MET A 455 7.84 -1.78 2.19
C MET A 455 9.22 -1.15 1.98
N THR A 456 9.41 -0.42 0.88
CA THR A 456 10.70 0.16 0.52
C THR A 456 10.54 1.59 0.04
N TYR A 457 11.44 2.47 0.43
CA TYR A 457 11.51 3.83 -0.10
C TYR A 457 12.42 3.90 -1.33
N VAL A 458 11.96 4.60 -2.36
CA VAL A 458 12.69 4.87 -3.60
C VAL A 458 13.01 6.36 -3.60
N GLU A 459 14.26 6.68 -3.33
CA GLU A 459 14.74 8.06 -3.10
C GLU A 459 14.58 8.94 -4.35
N LEU A 460 14.99 8.42 -5.52
CA LEU A 460 14.97 9.18 -6.78
C LEU A 460 13.56 9.66 -7.18
N SER A 461 12.54 8.83 -6.97
CA SER A 461 11.15 9.16 -7.28
C SER A 461 10.37 9.67 -6.07
N GLN A 462 10.94 9.66 -4.87
CA GLN A 462 10.30 9.98 -3.60
C GLN A 462 9.00 9.19 -3.33
N GLN A 463 9.07 7.87 -3.59
CA GLN A 463 7.92 6.98 -3.48
C GLN A 463 8.14 5.87 -2.46
N ILE A 464 7.07 5.48 -1.78
CA ILE A 464 7.03 4.24 -0.98
C ILE A 464 6.35 3.17 -1.80
N VAL A 465 6.98 2.01 -1.90
CA VAL A 465 6.48 0.85 -2.62
C VAL A 465 6.16 -0.28 -1.64
N ILE A 466 4.93 -0.79 -1.70
CA ILE A 466 4.47 -1.95 -0.94
C ILE A 466 4.21 -3.10 -1.91
N TYR A 467 4.79 -4.26 -1.63
CA TYR A 467 4.62 -5.45 -2.47
C TYR A 467 4.28 -6.69 -1.63
N GLY A 468 3.25 -7.40 -2.09
CA GLY A 468 2.85 -8.71 -1.57
C GLY A 468 2.42 -8.69 -0.09
N GLY A 469 2.77 -9.76 0.62
CA GLY A 469 2.36 -10.00 2.00
C GLY A 469 1.28 -11.06 2.12
N LYS A 470 0.67 -11.12 3.30
CA LYS A 470 -0.33 -12.11 3.65
C LYS A 470 -1.50 -11.48 4.39
N ASN A 471 -2.71 -11.95 4.08
CA ASN A 471 -3.93 -11.72 4.84
C ASN A 471 -4.87 -12.93 4.72
N ASP A 472 -4.94 -13.73 5.78
CA ASP A 472 -5.78 -14.93 5.84
C ASP A 472 -7.29 -14.65 5.96
N ASP A 473 -7.69 -13.42 6.33
CA ASP A 473 -9.10 -13.05 6.51
C ASP A 473 -9.84 -12.89 5.17
N ILE A 474 -9.10 -12.87 4.06
CA ILE A 474 -9.65 -12.63 2.73
C ILE A 474 -9.82 -13.97 2.00
N ASN A 475 -10.96 -14.13 1.34
CA ASN A 475 -11.34 -15.33 0.56
C ASN A 475 -10.39 -15.67 -0.61
N THR A 476 -9.35 -14.89 -0.87
CA THR A 476 -8.33 -15.12 -1.91
C THR A 476 -7.05 -15.68 -1.29
N GLN A 477 -6.96 -17.01 -1.10
CA GLN A 477 -5.75 -17.81 -0.82
C GLN A 477 -4.66 -17.23 0.13
N GLY A 478 -4.93 -16.23 0.96
CA GLY A 478 -4.02 -15.63 1.95
C GLY A 478 -2.86 -14.81 1.39
N PHE A 479 -2.21 -15.22 0.30
CA PHE A 479 -0.97 -14.61 -0.21
C PHE A 479 -1.23 -13.53 -1.26
N LEU A 480 -0.62 -12.37 -1.08
CA LEU A 480 -0.81 -11.20 -1.93
C LEU A 480 0.33 -11.07 -2.95
N ASN A 481 0.00 -10.57 -4.15
CA ASN A 481 0.94 -10.25 -5.23
C ASN A 481 0.74 -8.82 -5.78
N ASP A 482 -0.07 -8.02 -5.09
CA ASP A 482 -0.37 -6.66 -5.48
C ASP A 482 0.81 -5.72 -5.15
N LEU A 483 0.88 -4.64 -5.93
CA LEU A 483 1.90 -3.59 -5.82
C LEU A 483 1.18 -2.27 -5.59
N HIS A 484 1.57 -1.55 -4.54
CA HIS A 484 1.03 -0.24 -4.21
C HIS A 484 2.15 0.78 -4.15
N ILE A 485 1.92 1.96 -4.72
CA ILE A 485 2.90 3.04 -4.76
C ILE A 485 2.26 4.28 -4.12
N LEU A 486 2.88 4.77 -3.04
CA LEU A 486 2.50 6.00 -2.37
C LEU A 486 3.49 7.11 -2.75
N GLU A 487 2.96 8.18 -3.32
CA GLU A 487 3.72 9.40 -3.59
C GLU A 487 3.82 10.23 -2.31
N ILE A 488 5.05 10.49 -1.82
CA ILE A 488 5.26 11.12 -0.51
C ILE A 488 4.93 12.62 -0.54
N ARG A 489 5.13 13.29 -1.67
CA ARG A 489 4.89 14.73 -1.82
C ARG A 489 3.45 15.12 -1.49
N ASN A 490 2.48 14.29 -1.85
CA ASN A 490 1.05 14.58 -1.69
C ASN A 490 0.28 13.51 -0.90
N LEU A 491 0.99 12.50 -0.36
CA LEU A 491 0.45 11.36 0.38
C LEU A 491 -0.68 10.65 -0.37
N SER A 492 -0.48 10.43 -1.68
CA SER A 492 -1.50 9.78 -2.51
C SER A 492 -1.04 8.46 -3.10
N TRP A 493 -1.90 7.44 -2.94
CA TRP A 493 -1.74 6.14 -3.56
C TRP A 493 -2.04 6.25 -5.05
N THR A 494 -1.14 5.75 -5.86
CA THR A 494 -1.23 5.83 -7.32
C THR A 494 -1.78 4.54 -7.91
N SER A 495 -2.54 4.65 -9.00
CA SER A 495 -2.98 3.50 -9.79
C SER A 495 -1.80 2.91 -10.56
N VAL A 496 -1.54 1.62 -10.38
CA VAL A 496 -0.38 0.92 -10.99
C VAL A 496 -0.86 -0.02 -12.08
N GLU A 497 -0.28 0.12 -13.27
CA GLU A 497 -0.42 -0.83 -14.37
C GLU A 497 0.83 -1.72 -14.44
N ILE A 498 0.65 -3.02 -14.17
CA ILE A 498 1.73 -3.99 -14.16
C ILE A 498 1.85 -4.64 -15.54
N ARG A 499 3.06 -4.61 -16.12
CA ARG A 499 3.42 -5.26 -17.40
C ARG A 499 4.61 -6.22 -17.24
N GLY A 500 4.91 -6.97 -18.30
CA GLY A 500 5.98 -7.97 -18.31
C GLY A 500 5.52 -9.30 -17.72
N HIS A 501 6.39 -9.95 -16.94
CA HIS A 501 6.20 -11.30 -16.41
C HIS A 501 5.15 -11.33 -15.27
N HIS A 502 3.87 -11.23 -15.65
CA HIS A 502 2.70 -11.22 -14.78
C HIS A 502 1.63 -12.23 -15.29
N PRO A 503 0.87 -12.92 -14.42
CA PRO A 503 0.82 -12.80 -12.97
C PRO A 503 1.97 -13.51 -12.25
N ILE A 504 2.46 -12.87 -11.20
CA ILE A 504 3.44 -13.43 -10.28
C ILE A 504 2.67 -14.05 -9.13
N SER A 505 3.10 -15.23 -8.68
CA SER A 505 2.50 -15.84 -7.50
C SER A 505 2.63 -14.93 -6.27
N GLY A 506 1.54 -14.83 -5.52
CA GLY A 506 1.55 -14.15 -4.22
C GLY A 506 2.58 -14.75 -3.30
N ARG A 507 3.17 -13.92 -2.44
CA ARG A 507 4.22 -14.31 -1.51
C ARG A 507 4.24 -13.41 -0.29
N CYS A 508 4.72 -13.95 0.82
CA CYS A 508 5.08 -13.17 2.00
C CYS A 508 6.45 -13.59 2.52
N SER A 509 6.94 -12.85 3.52
CA SER A 509 8.23 -13.08 4.16
C SER A 509 9.41 -13.08 3.17
N HIS A 510 9.25 -12.42 2.02
CA HIS A 510 10.33 -12.17 1.07
C HIS A 510 11.21 -11.01 1.54
N SER A 511 12.41 -10.93 0.98
CA SER A 511 13.29 -9.77 1.16
C SER A 511 13.16 -8.83 -0.02
N ALA A 512 13.31 -7.53 0.24
CA ALA A 512 13.25 -6.50 -0.78
C ALA A 512 14.34 -5.45 -0.55
N ALA A 513 14.92 -4.94 -1.63
CA ALA A 513 15.85 -3.83 -1.60
C ALA A 513 15.79 -3.04 -2.91
N VAL A 514 16.14 -1.77 -2.86
CA VAL A 514 16.09 -0.84 -3.99
C VAL A 514 17.51 -0.47 -4.41
N ILE A 515 17.78 -0.53 -5.72
CA ILE A 515 18.96 0.11 -6.35
C ILE A 515 18.40 1.00 -7.46
N ASP A 516 18.64 2.31 -7.35
CA ASP A 516 18.07 3.32 -8.23
C ASP A 516 16.53 3.24 -8.25
N ASP A 517 15.91 3.16 -9.44
CA ASP A 517 14.48 2.97 -9.64
C ASP A 517 14.06 1.49 -9.76
N ARG A 518 14.91 0.55 -9.36
CA ARG A 518 14.62 -0.89 -9.45
C ARG A 518 14.43 -1.50 -8.07
N LEU A 519 13.27 -2.12 -7.88
CA LEU A 519 12.96 -2.90 -6.70
C LEU A 519 13.28 -4.38 -6.96
N PHE A 520 14.16 -4.93 -6.14
CA PHE A 520 14.57 -6.32 -6.18
C PHE A 520 13.85 -7.11 -5.09
N ILE A 521 13.20 -8.21 -5.47
CA ILE A 521 12.51 -9.12 -4.56
C ILE A 521 13.18 -10.50 -4.60
N PHE A 522 13.51 -11.03 -3.43
CA PHE A 522 14.15 -12.33 -3.26
C PHE A 522 13.34 -13.25 -2.33
N GLY A 523 13.17 -14.50 -2.75
CA GLY A 523 12.60 -15.56 -1.92
C GLY A 523 11.16 -15.30 -1.45
N GLY A 524 10.89 -15.66 -0.21
CA GLY A 524 9.57 -15.71 0.41
C GLY A 524 8.92 -17.08 0.31
N VAL A 525 7.71 -17.18 0.84
CA VAL A 525 6.90 -18.41 0.85
C VAL A 525 5.53 -18.15 0.24
N ASN A 526 4.97 -19.19 -0.37
CA ASN A 526 3.59 -19.25 -0.82
C ASN A 526 3.02 -20.67 -0.64
N TYR A 527 1.84 -20.94 -1.20
CA TYR A 527 1.19 -22.25 -1.08
C TYR A 527 1.98 -23.41 -1.71
N THR A 528 2.93 -23.15 -2.61
CA THR A 528 3.83 -24.17 -3.18
C THR A 528 5.09 -24.41 -2.35
N GLY A 529 5.23 -23.70 -1.23
CA GLY A 529 6.42 -23.71 -0.38
C GLY A 529 7.33 -22.51 -0.62
N PHE A 530 8.64 -22.70 -0.45
CA PHE A 530 9.61 -21.64 -0.66
C PHE A 530 9.68 -21.23 -2.13
N VAL A 531 9.57 -19.93 -2.38
CA VAL A 531 9.71 -19.39 -3.73
C VAL A 531 11.15 -19.60 -4.22
N LYS A 532 11.32 -19.88 -5.52
CA LYS A 532 12.63 -20.05 -6.15
C LYS A 532 13.54 -18.86 -5.88
N SER A 533 14.83 -19.13 -5.72
CA SER A 533 15.91 -18.17 -5.45
C SER A 533 16.21 -17.16 -6.57
N ASP A 534 15.34 -17.02 -7.56
CA ASP A 534 15.54 -16.04 -8.62
C ASP A 534 15.24 -14.64 -8.09
N LEU A 535 16.03 -13.65 -8.50
CA LEU A 535 15.72 -12.25 -8.27
C LEU A 535 14.62 -11.78 -9.22
N LEU A 536 13.49 -11.37 -8.65
CA LEU A 536 12.44 -10.66 -9.36
C LEU A 536 12.77 -9.16 -9.34
N ILE A 537 12.69 -8.52 -10.49
CA ILE A 537 13.00 -7.09 -10.64
C ILE A 537 11.73 -6.36 -11.09
N ILE A 538 11.35 -5.34 -10.33
CA ILE A 538 10.26 -4.42 -10.67
C ILE A 538 10.91 -3.09 -11.07
N GLU A 539 10.82 -2.76 -12.37
CA GLU A 539 11.27 -1.47 -12.92
C GLU A 539 10.21 -0.41 -12.64
N LEU A 540 10.58 0.61 -11.86
CA LEU A 540 9.72 1.71 -11.47
C LEU A 540 9.96 2.95 -12.34
N ASN A 541 11.08 3.01 -13.07
CA ASN A 541 11.34 4.09 -13.99
C ASN A 541 10.34 4.05 -15.15
N GLN A 542 9.54 5.11 -15.29
CA GLN A 542 8.44 5.14 -16.25
C GLN A 542 8.90 5.02 -17.71
N SER A 543 10.00 5.68 -18.05
CA SER A 543 10.54 5.62 -19.42
C SER A 543 11.04 4.22 -19.73
N LYS A 544 11.78 3.60 -18.80
CA LYS A 544 12.34 2.27 -19.00
C LYS A 544 11.27 1.17 -19.01
N ALA A 545 10.28 1.26 -18.11
CA ALA A 545 9.16 0.34 -18.08
C ALA A 545 8.35 0.37 -19.39
N GLN A 546 8.14 1.55 -19.97
CA GLN A 546 7.49 1.71 -21.27
C GLN A 546 8.34 1.15 -22.42
N GLU A 547 9.64 1.42 -22.44
CA GLU A 547 10.57 0.89 -23.44
C GLU A 547 10.55 -0.65 -23.45
N LEU A 548 10.66 -1.28 -22.27
CA LEU A 548 10.60 -2.73 -22.12
C LEU A 548 9.27 -3.31 -22.59
N SER A 549 8.15 -2.64 -22.25
CA SER A 549 6.82 -3.05 -22.70
C SER A 549 6.67 -3.00 -24.22
N GLN A 550 7.22 -1.96 -24.87
CA GLN A 550 7.16 -1.80 -26.32
C GLN A 550 8.01 -2.86 -27.04
N TYR A 551 9.20 -3.14 -26.50
CA TYR A 551 10.08 -4.19 -27.02
C TYR A 551 9.41 -5.56 -26.95
N GLU A 552 8.83 -5.93 -25.81
CA GLU A 552 8.08 -7.19 -25.65
C GLU A 552 6.93 -7.28 -26.67
N ALA A 553 6.10 -6.24 -26.78
CA ALA A 553 5.00 -6.20 -27.74
C ALA A 553 5.48 -6.33 -29.21
N GLN A 554 6.62 -5.74 -29.55
CA GLN A 554 7.22 -5.89 -30.88
C GLN A 554 7.72 -7.31 -31.13
N THR A 555 8.41 -7.91 -30.15
CA THR A 555 8.90 -9.30 -30.27
C THR A 555 7.75 -10.31 -30.38
N GLU A 556 6.65 -10.10 -29.65
CA GLU A 556 5.45 -10.92 -29.79
C GLU A 556 4.78 -10.76 -31.15
N ARG A 557 4.73 -9.55 -31.72
CA ARG A 557 4.18 -9.33 -33.06
C ARG A 557 5.01 -10.06 -34.10
N LEU A 558 6.34 -9.99 -34.00
CA LEU A 558 7.27 -10.69 -34.88
C LEU A 558 7.14 -12.22 -34.75
N SER A 559 7.00 -12.76 -33.53
CA SER A 559 6.81 -14.20 -33.32
C SER A 559 5.45 -14.70 -33.82
N LYS A 560 4.39 -13.90 -33.69
CA LYS A 560 3.05 -14.20 -34.24
C LYS A 560 2.98 -14.07 -35.78
N GLN A 561 3.85 -13.25 -36.38
CA GLN A 561 3.97 -13.11 -37.84
C GLN A 561 4.83 -14.21 -38.48
N GLN A 562 5.65 -14.92 -37.70
CA GLN A 562 6.26 -16.17 -38.16
C GLN A 562 5.16 -17.23 -38.26
N THR A 563 4.70 -17.51 -39.47
CA THR A 563 3.87 -18.69 -39.74
C THR A 563 4.55 -19.91 -39.13
N PRO A 564 3.80 -20.83 -38.48
CA PRO A 564 4.39 -22.09 -38.08
C PRO A 564 4.93 -22.74 -39.35
N VAL A 565 6.25 -22.87 -39.45
CA VAL A 565 6.86 -23.70 -40.46
C VAL A 565 6.24 -25.07 -40.25
N GLN A 566 5.29 -25.44 -41.10
CA GLN A 566 4.84 -26.81 -41.21
C GLN A 566 6.09 -27.59 -41.58
N TYR A 567 6.72 -28.18 -40.57
CA TYR A 567 7.57 -29.32 -40.82
C TYR A 567 6.65 -30.34 -41.48
N LYS A 568 6.80 -30.50 -42.81
CA LYS A 568 6.32 -31.70 -43.48
C LYS A 568 6.81 -32.85 -42.62
N PRO A 569 5.92 -33.77 -42.19
CA PRO A 569 6.33 -34.88 -41.34
C PRO A 569 7.54 -35.52 -42.02
N ALA A 570 8.65 -35.63 -41.27
CA ALA A 570 9.84 -36.26 -41.76
C ALA A 570 9.43 -37.59 -42.38
N THR A 571 9.83 -37.81 -43.64
CA THR A 571 9.49 -39.00 -44.40
C THR A 571 9.75 -40.22 -43.48
N PRO A 572 8.77 -41.12 -43.27
CA PRO A 572 8.85 -42.17 -42.27
C PRO A 572 10.23 -42.86 -42.31
N PRO A 573 10.88 -43.16 -41.17
CA PRO A 573 12.21 -43.73 -41.12
C PRO A 573 12.39 -44.95 -42.04
N LYS A 574 11.30 -45.69 -42.29
CA LYS A 574 11.24 -46.82 -43.23
C LYS A 574 11.52 -46.44 -44.69
N ILE A 575 11.02 -45.30 -45.18
CA ILE A 575 11.23 -44.88 -46.58
C ILE A 575 12.68 -44.40 -46.76
N VAL A 576 13.22 -43.64 -45.81
CA VAL A 576 14.62 -43.20 -45.84
C VAL A 576 15.58 -44.37 -45.68
N LEU A 577 15.25 -45.36 -44.84
CA LEU A 577 16.05 -46.58 -44.68
C LEU A 577 16.01 -47.44 -45.96
N ASN A 578 14.83 -47.58 -46.59
CA ASN A 578 14.68 -48.35 -47.82
C ASN A 578 15.39 -47.67 -49.01
N LEU A 579 15.31 -46.33 -49.12
CA LEU A 579 16.08 -45.58 -50.12
C LEU A 579 17.59 -45.65 -49.86
N LYS A 580 18.05 -45.60 -48.60
CA LYS A 580 19.48 -45.80 -48.28
C LYS A 580 19.95 -47.20 -48.66
N GLN A 581 19.16 -48.23 -48.35
CA GLN A 581 19.45 -49.61 -48.75
C GLN A 581 19.48 -49.79 -50.26
N GLN A 582 18.53 -49.18 -50.99
CA GLN A 582 18.52 -49.18 -52.45
C GLN A 582 19.73 -48.45 -53.04
N ILE A 583 20.13 -47.31 -52.48
CA ILE A 583 21.33 -46.58 -52.92
C ILE A 583 22.60 -47.39 -52.63
N GLU A 584 22.69 -48.08 -51.49
CA GLU A 584 23.81 -48.98 -51.19
C GLU A 584 23.85 -50.18 -52.13
N GLN A 585 22.69 -50.73 -52.47
CA GLN A 585 22.58 -51.83 -53.42
C GLN A 585 23.01 -51.38 -54.83
N ILE A 586 22.53 -50.22 -55.29
CA ILE A 586 22.95 -49.60 -56.56
C ILE A 586 24.44 -49.29 -56.57
N LYS A 587 25.02 -48.81 -55.45
CA LYS A 587 26.46 -48.59 -55.33
C LYS A 587 27.25 -49.90 -55.43
N LYS A 588 26.82 -50.94 -54.72
CA LYS A 588 27.42 -52.29 -54.80
C LYS A 588 27.30 -52.90 -56.19
N ASP A 589 26.18 -52.70 -56.86
CA ASP A 589 25.97 -53.21 -58.21
C ASP A 589 26.77 -52.39 -59.24
N SER A 590 26.95 -51.07 -59.05
CA SER A 590 27.87 -50.27 -59.87
C SER A 590 29.34 -50.65 -59.66
N GLU A 591 29.74 -50.99 -58.43
CA GLU A 591 31.07 -51.50 -58.10
C GLU A 591 31.28 -52.88 -58.74
N LYS A 592 30.28 -53.76 -58.70
CA LYS A 592 30.31 -55.04 -59.42
C LYS A 592 30.38 -54.86 -60.93
N VAL A 593 29.68 -53.89 -61.51
CA VAL A 593 29.76 -53.56 -62.94
C VAL A 593 31.15 -53.00 -63.29
N LYS A 594 31.73 -52.12 -62.47
CA LYS A 594 33.10 -51.63 -62.66
C LYS A 594 34.14 -52.74 -62.50
N LEU A 595 33.94 -53.66 -61.57
CA LEU A 595 34.80 -54.82 -61.37
C LEU A 595 34.67 -55.82 -62.53
N ALA A 596 33.44 -56.07 -63.01
CA ALA A 596 33.15 -56.88 -64.18
C ALA A 596 33.75 -56.27 -65.44
N ASP A 597 33.66 -54.95 -65.64
CA ASP A 597 34.33 -54.23 -66.75
C ASP A 597 35.85 -54.28 -66.65
N LYS A 598 36.40 -54.27 -65.43
CA LYS A 598 37.84 -54.46 -65.19
C LYS A 598 38.29 -55.89 -65.54
N PHE A 599 37.50 -56.90 -65.15
CA PHE A 599 37.73 -58.30 -65.55
C PHE A 599 37.50 -58.53 -67.04
N LYS A 600 36.53 -57.83 -67.67
CA LYS A 600 36.27 -57.87 -69.11
C LYS A 600 37.39 -57.18 -69.88
N LYS A 601 37.95 -56.08 -69.39
CA LYS A 601 39.16 -55.44 -69.97
C LYS A 601 40.42 -56.30 -69.80
N GLN A 602 40.57 -57.01 -68.67
CA GLN A 602 41.67 -57.98 -68.48
C GLN A 602 41.49 -59.25 -69.34
N SER A 603 40.25 -59.69 -69.58
CA SER A 603 39.90 -60.77 -70.51
C SER A 603 40.09 -60.35 -71.98
N MET A 604 39.64 -59.15 -72.36
CA MET A 604 39.83 -58.61 -73.70
C MET A 604 41.29 -58.28 -74.01
N ALA A 605 42.11 -57.89 -73.02
CA ALA A 605 43.56 -57.79 -73.18
C ALA A 605 44.24 -59.18 -73.36
N ARG A 606 43.59 -60.26 -72.91
CA ARG A 606 44.01 -61.65 -73.17
C ARG A 606 43.41 -62.24 -74.46
N HIS A 607 42.34 -61.65 -75.01
CA HIS A 607 41.68 -62.11 -76.25
C HIS A 607 41.93 -61.21 -77.48
N SER A 608 42.48 -60.01 -77.32
CA SER A 608 42.99 -59.18 -78.43
C SER A 608 44.30 -59.69 -79.03
N ARG A 609 44.66 -60.96 -78.76
CA ARG A 609 45.64 -61.71 -79.54
C ARG A 609 45.04 -62.49 -80.70
N ASN A 610 43.71 -62.63 -80.81
CA ASN A 610 43.10 -63.31 -81.96
C ASN A 610 41.88 -62.54 -82.45
N LEU A 611 42.17 -61.44 -83.16
CA LEU A 611 41.32 -60.91 -84.22
C LEU A 611 41.61 -61.70 -85.50
N THR A 612 40.69 -62.57 -85.86
CA THR A 612 40.23 -62.70 -87.25
C THR A 612 38.71 -62.76 -87.21
N ASP A 613 38.12 -61.93 -88.07
CA ASP A 613 36.86 -62.18 -88.76
C ASP A 613 35.52 -61.67 -88.19
N ILE A 614 34.99 -60.73 -88.99
CA ILE A 614 33.62 -60.61 -89.49
C ILE A 614 32.65 -59.77 -88.62
N GLN A 615 32.41 -58.49 -88.95
CA GLN A 615 31.42 -57.94 -89.90
C GLN A 615 29.97 -57.89 -89.36
N ILE A 616 29.32 -56.73 -89.55
CA ILE A 616 27.90 -56.52 -89.89
C ILE A 616 26.97 -55.74 -88.90
N TYR A 617 26.28 -54.75 -89.52
CA TYR A 617 25.04 -53.99 -89.20
C TYR A 617 24.99 -52.81 -88.19
N LYS A 618 25.20 -51.61 -88.76
CA LYS A 618 24.25 -50.48 -88.91
C LYS A 618 22.91 -50.47 -88.12
N THR A 619 22.72 -49.33 -87.42
CA THR A 619 21.50 -48.47 -87.22
C THR A 619 20.23 -49.01 -86.54
N PHE A 620 19.78 -48.31 -85.47
CA PHE A 620 18.43 -47.72 -85.19
C PHE A 620 18.57 -46.93 -83.85
N ALA A 621 18.42 -45.59 -83.78
CA ALA A 621 17.19 -44.83 -83.44
C ALA A 621 16.43 -45.46 -82.24
N THR A 622 16.06 -44.80 -81.12
CA THR A 622 15.32 -43.54 -80.89
C THR A 622 15.10 -43.37 -79.36
N VAL A 623 14.98 -42.11 -78.87
CA VAL A 623 13.94 -41.53 -77.96
C VAL A 623 13.52 -42.38 -76.73
N THR A 624 13.56 -41.97 -75.44
CA THR A 624 12.99 -40.80 -74.72
C THR A 624 13.39 -40.89 -73.23
N ASP A 625 13.42 -39.74 -72.55
CA ASP A 625 13.35 -39.45 -71.10
C ASP A 625 14.30 -40.13 -70.09
#